data_AF-A0A5C8ZTC5-F1
#
_entry.id   AF-A0A5C8ZTC5-F1
#
_cell.length_a   1.000
_cell.length_b   1.000
_cell.length_c   1.000
_cell.angle_alpha   90.00
_cell.angle_beta   90.00
_cell.angle_gamma   90.00
#
_symmetry.space_group_name_H-M   'P 1'
#
loop_
_entity.id
_entity.type
_entity.pdbx_description
1 polymer ?
#
loop_
_entity_poly.entity_id
_entity_poly.type
_entity_poly.pdbx_seq_one_letter_code
_entity_poly.pdbx_strand_id
1 'polypeptide(L)' 'MKKPTWMLVSLWVLQGPAALAEDPELKACQRLKNSMDSYETKRRSGGSAAQMDRWKRARQEKKDEYDQRRCRQYRGQLK' A
#
# COMPACT_ATOMS: atom_id res chain seq x y z
N MET A 1 24.80 -11.22 -62.84
CA MET A 1 24.84 -10.49 -61.56
C MET A 1 23.44 -10.11 -61.14
N LYS A 2 22.99 -10.50 -59.93
CA LYS A 2 22.07 -9.77 -59.02
C LYS A 2 21.64 -10.71 -57.89
N LYS A 3 22.11 -10.42 -56.68
CA LYS A 3 21.79 -11.13 -55.43
C LYS A 3 20.53 -10.47 -54.82
N PRO A 4 19.49 -11.20 -54.40
CA PRO A 4 18.40 -10.60 -53.65
C PRO A 4 18.79 -10.48 -52.19
N THR A 5 18.90 -9.22 -51.77
CA THR A 5 19.16 -8.75 -50.41
C THR A 5 18.07 -9.25 -49.45
N TRP A 6 18.36 -10.30 -48.69
CA TRP A 6 17.57 -10.65 -47.51
C TRP A 6 17.88 -9.63 -46.40
N MET A 7 17.01 -8.64 -46.27
CA MET A 7 16.96 -7.78 -45.09
C MET A 7 16.58 -8.64 -43.88
N LEU A 8 17.57 -8.96 -43.06
CA LEU A 8 17.36 -9.50 -41.72
C LEU A 8 16.75 -8.39 -40.86
N VAL A 9 15.46 -8.54 -40.57
CA VAL A 9 14.70 -7.69 -39.65
C VAL A 9 15.24 -7.93 -38.24
N SER A 10 15.92 -6.92 -37.69
CA SER A 10 16.37 -6.89 -36.30
C SER A 10 15.17 -6.88 -35.35
N LEU A 11 14.92 -8.00 -34.66
CA LEU A 11 14.02 -8.07 -33.50
C LEU A 11 14.78 -7.60 -32.25
N TRP A 12 14.67 -6.32 -31.91
CA TRP A 12 14.97 -5.87 -30.55
C TRP A 12 13.73 -6.12 -29.69
N VAL A 13 13.81 -7.12 -28.83
CA VAL A 13 12.81 -7.34 -27.77
C VAL A 13 12.92 -6.18 -26.80
N LEU A 14 11.90 -5.31 -26.82
CA LEU A 14 11.73 -4.22 -25.87
C LEU A 14 11.36 -4.83 -24.51
N GLN A 15 12.35 -5.17 -23.71
CA GLN A 15 12.16 -5.67 -22.35
C GLN A 15 11.86 -4.47 -21.43
N GLY A 16 10.58 -4.09 -21.37
CA GLY A 16 10.11 -3.07 -20.45
C GLY A 16 10.23 -3.56 -19.00
N PRO A 17 10.59 -2.69 -18.03
CA PRO A 17 10.64 -3.08 -16.63
C PRO A 17 9.24 -3.47 -16.17
N ALA A 18 9.09 -4.72 -15.73
CA ALA A 18 7.91 -5.15 -15.00
C ALA A 18 7.88 -4.36 -13.69
N ALA A 19 7.11 -3.26 -13.68
CA ALA A 19 6.76 -2.59 -12.44
C ALA A 19 6.05 -3.62 -11.56
N LEU A 20 6.74 -4.07 -10.51
CA LEU A 20 6.13 -4.88 -9.46
C LEU A 20 4.96 -4.10 -8.90
N ALA A 21 3.75 -4.46 -9.33
CA ALA A 21 2.54 -3.87 -8.79
C ALA A 21 2.50 -4.20 -7.30
N GLU A 22 2.67 -3.18 -6.44
CA GLU A 22 2.42 -3.32 -5.02
C GLU A 22 1.01 -3.88 -4.82
N ASP A 23 0.91 -4.94 -4.02
CA ASP A 23 -0.36 -5.59 -3.73
C ASP A 23 -1.37 -4.52 -3.24
N PRO A 24 -2.50 -4.32 -3.95
CA PRO A 24 -3.46 -3.28 -3.60
C PRO A 24 -4.02 -3.46 -2.18
N GLU A 25 -4.09 -4.70 -1.68
CA GLU A 25 -4.51 -5.00 -0.31
C GLU A 25 -3.43 -4.59 0.69
N LEU A 26 -2.15 -4.84 0.40
CA LEU A 26 -1.03 -4.38 1.22
C LEU A 26 -1.08 -2.84 1.38
N LYS A 27 -1.31 -2.12 0.27
CA LYS A 27 -1.44 -0.66 0.29
C LYS A 27 -2.65 -0.19 1.10
N ALA A 28 -3.79 -0.89 1.02
CA ALA A 28 -4.97 -0.59 1.82
C ALA A 28 -4.69 -0.79 3.33
N CYS A 29 -4.07 -1.92 3.69
CA CYS A 29 -3.67 -2.23 5.06
C CYS A 29 -2.67 -1.22 5.62
N GLN A 30 -1.71 -0.75 4.81
CA GLN A 30 -0.78 0.30 5.21
C GLN A 30 -1.49 1.61 5.54
N ARG A 31 -2.50 2.01 4.75
CA ARG A 31 -3.27 3.24 5.03
C ARG A 31 -4.06 3.13 6.34
N LEU A 32 -4.66 1.97 6.60
CA LEU A 32 -5.39 1.72 7.84
C LEU A 32 -4.45 1.78 9.05
N LYS A 33 -3.29 1.12 8.97
CA LYS A 33 -2.23 1.20 9.99
C LYS A 33 -1.81 2.66 10.25
N ASN A 34 -1.48 3.40 9.18
CA ASN A 34 -1.07 4.80 9.30
C ASN A 34 -2.15 5.67 9.94
N SER A 35 -3.42 5.42 9.64
CA SER A 35 -4.54 6.14 10.24
C SER A 35 -4.66 5.85 11.74
N MET A 36 -4.54 4.57 12.14
CA MET A 36 -4.53 4.18 13.54
C MET A 36 -3.36 4.80 14.31
N ASP A 37 -2.16 4.82 13.70
CA ASP A 37 -0.95 5.40 14.27
C ASP A 37 -1.06 6.93 14.41
N SER A 38 -1.73 7.60 13.46
CA SER A 38 -2.04 9.03 13.53
C SER A 38 -2.95 9.36 14.72
N TYR A 39 -4.03 8.60 14.91
CA TYR A 39 -4.93 8.81 16.05
C TYR A 39 -4.24 8.52 17.39
N GLU A 40 -3.39 7.49 17.45
CA GLU A 40 -2.61 7.20 18.65
C GLU A 40 -1.59 8.31 18.94
N THR A 41 -0.93 8.85 17.92
CA THR A 41 -0.04 10.02 18.05
C THR A 41 -0.79 11.22 18.61
N LYS A 42 -1.98 11.54 18.07
CA LYS A 42 -2.83 12.63 18.58
C LYS A 42 -3.22 12.42 20.05
N ARG A 43 -3.59 11.19 20.41
CA ARG A 43 -3.94 10.83 21.79
C ARG A 43 -2.75 10.99 22.74
N ARG A 44 -1.55 10.63 22.30
CA ARG A 44 -0.30 10.78 23.07
C ARG A 44 0.16 12.22 23.19
N SER A 45 -0.08 13.06 22.18
CA SER A 45 0.20 14.50 22.26
C SER A 45 -0.74 15.24 23.21
N GLY A 46 -1.80 14.57 23.70
CA GLY A 46 -2.78 15.16 24.58
C GLY A 46 -3.85 15.95 23.83
N GLY A 47 -4.91 16.30 24.56
CA GLY A 47 -6.06 17.03 24.08
C GLY A 47 -7.16 17.06 25.13
N SER A 48 -8.26 17.73 24.86
CA SER A 48 -9.43 17.65 25.73
C SER A 48 -9.96 16.21 25.83
N ALA A 49 -10.65 15.89 26.93
CA ALA A 49 -11.28 14.58 27.11
C ALA A 49 -12.15 14.18 25.91
N ALA A 50 -12.96 15.12 25.38
CA ALA A 50 -13.80 14.88 24.21
C ALA A 50 -13.01 14.60 22.92
N GLN A 51 -11.83 15.21 22.74
CA GLN A 51 -10.96 14.91 21.59
C GLN A 51 -10.33 13.53 21.73
N MET A 52 -9.83 13.20 22.92
CA MET A 52 -9.24 11.88 23.19
C MET A 52 -10.25 10.75 22.96
N ASP A 53 -11.49 10.95 23.41
CA ASP A 53 -12.56 9.97 23.24
C ASP A 53 -12.94 9.79 21.76
N ARG A 54 -12.99 10.89 20.99
CA ARG A 54 -13.18 10.84 19.53
C ARG A 54 -12.07 10.09 18.82
N TRP A 55 -10.81 10.36 19.13
CA TRP A 55 -9.68 9.66 18.51
C TRP A 55 -9.66 8.18 18.88
N LYS A 56 -10.02 7.81 20.12
CA LYS A 56 -10.16 6.41 20.53
C LYS A 56 -11.19 5.68 19.67
N ARG A 57 -12.37 6.27 19.47
CA ARG A 57 -13.43 5.69 18.62
C ARG A 57 -13.01 5.60 17.16
N ALA A 58 -12.44 6.66 16.60
CA ALA A 58 -11.96 6.65 15.22
C ALA A 58 -10.84 5.61 14.99
N ARG A 59 -9.91 5.46 15.94
CA ARG A 59 -8.89 4.41 15.90
C ARG A 59 -9.51 3.02 15.95
N GLN A 60 -10.54 2.82 16.77
CA GLN A 60 -11.24 1.54 16.85
C GLN A 60 -11.92 1.18 15.53
N GLU A 61 -12.61 2.13 14.88
CA GLU A 61 -13.21 1.91 13.56
C GLU A 61 -12.18 1.47 12.52
N LYS A 62 -11.02 2.15 12.46
CA LYS A 62 -9.93 1.75 11.53
C LYS A 62 -9.31 0.41 11.88
N LYS A 63 -9.24 0.08 13.17
CA LYS A 63 -8.80 -1.25 13.62
C LYS A 63 -9.79 -2.33 13.20
N ASP A 64 -11.09 -2.08 13.29
CA ASP A 64 -12.11 -3.04 12.90
C ASP A 64 -12.07 -3.28 11.39
N GLU A 65 -11.91 -2.22 10.57
CA GLU A 65 -11.70 -2.36 9.12
C GLU A 65 -10.40 -3.13 8.81
N TYR A 66 -9.32 -2.86 9.55
CA TYR A 66 -8.04 -3.57 9.42
C TYR A 66 -8.20 -5.07 9.72
N ASP A 67 -8.96 -5.42 10.75
CA ASP A 67 -9.24 -6.80 11.12
C ASP A 67 -10.16 -7.49 10.10
N GLN A 68 -11.20 -6.81 9.60
CA GLN A 68 -12.11 -7.31 8.56
C GLN A 68 -11.39 -7.66 7.26
N ARG A 69 -10.42 -6.82 6.85
CA ARG A 69 -9.58 -7.05 5.67
C ARG A 69 -8.47 -8.09 5.89
N ARG A 70 -8.43 -8.72 7.07
CA ARG A 70 -7.41 -9.72 7.46
C ARG A 70 -5.98 -9.17 7.34
N CYS A 71 -5.78 -7.87 7.52
CA CYS A 71 -4.49 -7.20 7.34
C CYS A 71 -3.38 -7.73 8.27
N ARG A 72 -3.74 -8.50 9.31
CA ARG A 72 -2.80 -9.24 10.16
C ARG A 72 -1.87 -10.16 9.36
N GLN A 73 -2.32 -10.71 8.23
CA GLN A 73 -1.49 -11.56 7.38
C GLN A 73 -0.32 -10.80 6.74
N TYR A 74 -0.50 -9.49 6.51
CA TYR A 74 0.50 -8.62 5.91
C TYR A 74 1.40 -7.95 6.97
N ARG A 75 1.27 -8.27 8.26
CA ARG A 75 1.97 -7.57 9.35
C ARG A 75 3.50 -7.47 9.16
N GLY A 76 4.13 -8.48 8.56
CA GLY A 76 5.57 -8.47 8.27
C GLY A 76 5.99 -7.57 7.09
N GLN A 77 5.02 -7.11 6.29
CA GLN A 77 5.23 -6.25 5.13
C GLN A 77 4.80 -4.79 5.39
N LEU A 78 4.02 -4.57 6.46
CA LEU A 78 3.61 -3.23 6.87
C LEU A 78 4.76 -2.50 7.56
N LYS A 79 4.96 -1.23 7.19
CA LYS A 79 5.98 -0.34 7.76
C LYS A 79 5.39 0.53 8.87
#